data_AF-A0A3D5T0Q2-F1
#
_entry.id   AF-A0A3D5T0Q2-F1
#
_cell.length_a   1.000
_cell.length_b   1.000
_cell.length_c   1.000
_cell.angle_alpha   90.00
_cell.angle_beta   90.00
_cell.angle_gamma   90.00
#
_symmetry.space_group_name_H-M   'P 1'
#
loop_
_entity.id
_entity.type
_entity.pdbx_description
1 polymer ?
#
loop_
_entity_poly.entity_id
_entity_poly.type
_entity_poly.pdbx_seq_one_letter_code
_entity_poly.pdbx_strand_id
1 'polypeptide(L)' 'MGAAAVRRIGILIAAFAAMVAGIEGLRTALAWWKGELAHIGWTDALLLGCLPLAAALWWRYLSIFGRKNPKCLSTDE' A
#
# COMPACT_ATOMS: atom_id res chain seq x y z
N MET A 1 27.30 -8.86 -6.24
CA MET A 1 25.92 -9.30 -5.98
C MET A 1 25.26 -9.68 -7.30
N GLY A 2 24.76 -10.90 -7.46
CA GLY A 2 24.08 -11.31 -8.69
C GLY A 2 22.80 -10.49 -8.92
N ALA A 3 22.47 -10.18 -10.18
CA ALA A 3 21.30 -9.35 -10.54
C ALA A 3 19.98 -9.84 -9.90
N ALA A 4 19.85 -11.15 -9.67
CA ALA A 4 18.71 -11.74 -8.96
C ALA A 4 18.61 -11.33 -7.48
N ALA A 5 19.74 -11.18 -6.78
CA ALA A 5 19.77 -10.75 -5.38
C ALA A 5 19.38 -9.27 -5.25
N VAL A 6 19.88 -8.42 -6.15
CA VAL A 6 19.54 -6.98 -6.19
C VAL A 6 18.04 -6.78 -6.45
N ARG A 7 17.46 -7.55 -7.39
CA ARG A 7 16.03 -7.53 -7.66
C ARG A 7 15.18 -7.93 -6.45
N ARG A 8 15.57 -8.99 -5.74
CA ARG A 8 14.85 -9.47 -4.54
C ARG A 8 14.90 -8.44 -3.41
N ILE A 9 16.08 -7.88 -3.16
CA ILE A 9 16.27 -6.83 -2.15
C ILE A 9 15.45 -5.58 -2.50
N GLY A 10 15.48 -5.16 -3.77
CA GLY A 10 14.69 -4.02 -4.24
C GLY A 10 13.18 -4.22 -4.02
N ILE A 11 12.67 -5.42 -4.27
CA ILE A 11 11.26 -5.76 -4.01
C ILE A 11 10.93 -5.68 -2.51
N LEU A 12 11.81 -6.21 -1.65
CA LEU A 12 11.60 -6.17 -0.20
C LEU A 12 11.59 -4.74 0.33
N ILE A 13 12.51 -3.90 -0.14
CA ILE A 13 12.57 -2.48 0.23
C ILE A 13 11.30 -1.75 -0.25
N ALA A 14 10.88 -1.98 -1.49
CA ALA A 14 9.67 -1.37 -2.03
C ALA A 14 8.40 -1.82 -1.26
N ALA A 15 8.29 -3.11 -0.95
CA ALA A 15 7.18 -3.65 -0.17
C ALA A 15 7.14 -3.07 1.26
N PHE A 16 8.30 -2.95 1.90
CA PHE A 16 8.42 -2.35 3.23
C PHE A 16 8.03 -0.86 3.20
N ALA A 17 8.57 -0.10 2.25
CA ALA A 17 8.24 1.32 2.10
C ALA A 17 6.74 1.54 1.81
N ALA A 18 6.13 0.70 0.97
CA ALA A 18 4.70 0.74 0.70
C ALA A 18 3.86 0.44 1.94
N MET A 19 4.27 -0.52 2.77
CA MET A 19 3.60 -0.85 4.03
C MET A 19 3.65 0.33 5.01
N VAL A 20 4.84 0.92 5.22
CA VAL A 20 5.03 2.08 6.10
C VAL A 20 4.21 3.26 5.61
N ALA A 21 4.27 3.58 4.32
CA ALA A 21 3.50 4.68 3.73
C ALA A 21 1.98 4.48 3.88
N GLY A 22 1.49 3.25 3.74
CA GLY A 22 0.08 2.92 3.97
C GLY A 22 -0.36 3.12 5.42
N ILE A 23 0.44 2.64 6.39
CA ILE A 23 0.14 2.77 7.82
C ILE A 23 0.18 4.24 8.26
N GLU A 24 1.27 4.94 7.96
CA GLU A 24 1.43 6.35 8.33
C GLU A 24 0.40 7.21 7.62
N GLY A 25 0.12 6.97 6.34
CA GLY A 25 -0.93 7.69 5.63
C GLY A 25 -2.31 7.49 6.28
N LEU A 26 -2.65 6.27 6.71
CA LEU A 26 -3.93 6.02 7.36
C LEU A 26 -4.00 6.76 8.70
N ARG A 27 -2.90 6.77 9.45
CA ARG A 27 -2.80 7.48 10.73
C ARG A 27 -2.93 8.98 10.54
N THR A 28 -2.25 9.56 9.55
CA THR A 28 -2.37 10.98 9.18
C THR A 28 -3.79 11.31 8.71
N ALA A 29 -4.41 10.46 7.88
CA ALA A 29 -5.80 10.66 7.44
C ALA A 29 -6.79 10.63 8.61
N LEU A 30 -6.61 9.71 9.57
CA LEU A 30 -7.44 9.64 10.78
C LEU A 30 -7.24 10.85 11.69
N ALA A 31 -5.99 11.29 11.85
CA ALA A 31 -5.67 12.46 12.67
C ALA A 31 -6.18 13.76 12.01
N TRP A 32 -6.16 13.84 10.68
CA TRP A 32 -6.79 14.93 9.93
C TRP A 32 -8.31 14.90 10.09
N TRP A 33 -8.93 13.72 9.98
CA TRP A 33 -10.37 13.54 10.18
C TRP A 33 -10.84 13.92 11.59
N LYS A 34 -10.03 13.64 12.61
CA LYS A 34 -10.29 14.03 13.99
C LYS A 34 -10.03 15.51 14.28
N GLY A 35 -9.48 16.26 13.32
CA GLY A 35 -9.07 17.65 13.52
C GLY A 35 -7.84 17.80 14.43
N GLU A 36 -7.08 16.72 14.66
CA GLU A 36 -5.86 16.72 15.48
C GLU A 36 -4.66 17.33 14.71
N LEU A 37 -4.74 17.41 13.38
CA LEU A 37 -3.77 18.14 12.56
C LEU A 37 -4.15 19.62 12.45
N ALA A 38 -3.45 20.47 13.19
CA ALA A 38 -3.55 21.93 13.07
C ALA A 38 -3.03 22.45 11.71
N HIS A 39 -2.07 21.74 11.09
CA HIS A 39 -1.56 22.07 9.75
C HIS A 39 -1.08 20.81 9.03
N ILE A 40 -1.45 20.67 7.75
CA ILE A 40 -0.99 19.57 6.90
C ILE A 40 0.37 19.95 6.33
N GLY A 41 1.42 19.25 6.72
CA GLY A 41 2.74 19.40 6.12
C GLY A 41 2.81 18.77 4.72
N TRP A 42 3.86 19.09 3.95
CA TRP A 42 4.10 18.49 2.64
C TRP A 42 4.21 16.96 2.68
N THR A 43 4.79 16.41 3.76
CA THR A 43 4.89 14.97 4.00
C THR A 43 3.53 14.34 4.27
N ASP A 44 2.67 15.01 5.03
CA ASP A 44 1.31 14.56 5.31
C ASP A 44 0.45 14.55 4.05
N ALA A 45 0.58 15.59 3.21
CA ALA A 45 -0.08 15.66 1.91
C ALA A 45 0.38 14.54 0.98
N LEU A 46 1.69 14.24 0.96
CA LEU A 46 2.25 13.13 0.18
C LEU A 46 1.71 11.78 0.67
N LEU A 47 1.64 11.58 1.99
CA LEU A 47 1.10 10.36 2.61
C LEU A 47 -0.40 10.19 2.35
N LEU A 48 -1.19 11.26 2.46
CA LEU A 48 -2.61 11.25 2.08
C LEU A 48 -2.80 10.93 0.60
N GLY A 49 -1.96 11.49 -0.29
CA GLY A 49 -1.99 11.21 -1.72
C GLY A 49 -1.55 9.79 -2.08
N CYS A 50 -0.65 9.19 -1.28
CA CYS A 50 -0.20 7.81 -1.48
C CYS A 50 -1.22 6.78 -0.98
N LEU A 51 -2.13 7.18 -0.08
CA LEU A 51 -3.18 6.35 0.47
C LEU A 51 -4.09 5.68 -0.58
N PRO A 52 -4.68 6.39 -1.55
CA PRO A 52 -5.49 5.77 -2.60
C PRO A 52 -4.67 4.81 -3.47
N LEU A 53 -3.38 5.08 -3.69
CA LEU A 53 -2.49 4.19 -4.44
C LEU A 53 -2.24 2.88 -3.66
N ALA A 54 -1.97 2.98 -2.36
CA ALA A 54 -1.82 1.84 -1.48
C ALA A 54 -3.11 1.02 -1.38
N ALA A 55 -4.26 1.69 -1.26
CA ALA A 55 -5.57 1.04 -1.26
C ALA A 55 -5.86 0.32 -2.58
N ALA A 56 -5.53 0.92 -3.72
CA ALA A 56 -5.68 0.29 -5.04
C ALA A 56 -4.77 -0.93 -5.21
N LEU A 57 -3.50 -0.85 -4.78
CA LEU A 57 -2.57 -1.98 -4.79
C LEU A 57 -3.07 -3.12 -3.88
N TRP A 58 -3.50 -2.78 -2.66
CA TRP A 58 -4.08 -3.75 -1.74
C TRP A 58 -5.32 -4.41 -2.34
N TRP A 59 -6.24 -3.62 -2.90
CA TRP A 59 -7.45 -4.14 -3.55
C TRP A 59 -7.09 -5.07 -4.71
N ARG A 60 -6.14 -4.70 -5.55
CA ARG A 60 -5.76 -5.46 -6.75
C ARG A 60 -5.06 -6.78 -6.45
N TYR A 61 -4.17 -6.81 -5.46
CA TYR A 61 -3.22 -7.92 -5.25
C TYR A 61 -3.49 -8.75 -3.99
N LEU A 62 -3.98 -8.12 -2.92
CA LEU A 62 -4.14 -8.74 -1.60
C LEU A 62 -5.61 -9.03 -1.27
N SER A 63 -6.53 -8.15 -1.67
CA SER A 63 -7.95 -8.34 -1.43
C SER A 63 -8.51 -9.52 -2.23
N ILE A 64 -9.35 -10.31 -1.57
CA ILE A 64 -10.09 -11.41 -2.18
C ILE A 64 -11.04 -10.89 -3.26
N PHE A 65 -11.53 -9.64 -3.12
CA PHE A 65 -12.50 -9.02 -4.03
C PHE A 65 -11.89 -8.50 -5.34
N GLY A 66 -10.60 -8.11 -5.36
CA GLY A 66 -9.95 -7.55 -6.55
C GLY A 66 -9.04 -8.54 -7.29
N ARG A 67 -8.83 -9.74 -6.75
CA ARG A 67 -8.19 -10.83 -7.49
C ARG A 67 -9.10 -11.30 -8.62
N LYS A 68 -8.64 -11.11 -9.87
CA LYS A 68 -9.31 -11.62 -11.08
C LYS A 68 -9.43 -13.15 -11.15
N ASN A 69 -8.74 -13.89 -10.29
CA ASN A 69 -8.85 -15.34 -10.13
C ASN A 69 -8.89 -15.69 -8.64
N PRO A 70 -10.08 -15.89 -8.06
CA PRO A 70 -10.18 -16.64 -6.82
C PRO A 70 -9.63 -18.03 -7.11
N LYS A 71 -8.58 -18.46 -6.39
CA LYS A 71 -8.07 -19.85 -6.49
C LYS A 71 -9.16 -20.89 -6.16
N CYS A 72 -10.28 -20.48 -5.59
CA CYS A 72 -11.45 -21.28 -5.29
C CYS A 72 -12.47 -21.39 -6.44
N LEU A 73 -12.19 -20.79 -7.61
CA LEU A 73 -13.07 -20.81 -8.79
C LEU A 73 -12.38 -21.38 -10.04
N SER A 74 -11.22 -22.04 -9.87
CA SER A 74 -10.71 -22.95 -10.89
C SER A 74 -11.57 -24.20 -10.87
N THR A 75 -12.61 -24.20 -11.71
CA THR A 75 -13.20 -25.45 -12.19
C THR A 75 -12.10 -26.17 -12.96
N ASP A 76 -11.48 -27.17 -12.33
CA ASP A 76 -10.79 -28.25 -13.04
C ASP A 76 -11.88 -29.10 -13.73
N GLU A 77 -12.36 -28.64 -14.89
CA GLU A 77 -13.11 -29.45 -15.87
C GLU A 77 -12.63 -29.13 -17.28
#